data_AF-A0A1H2RDV3-F1
#
_entry.id   AF-A0A1H2RDV3-F1
#
_cell.length_a   1.000
_cell.length_b   1.000
_cell.length_c   1.000
_cell.angle_alpha   90.00
_cell.angle_beta   90.00
_cell.angle_gamma   90.00
#
_symmetry.space_group_name_H-M   'P 1'
#
loop_
_entity.id
_entity.type
_entity.pdbx_description
1 polymer ?
#
loop_
_entity_poly.entity_id
_entity_poly.type
_entity_poly.pdbx_seq_one_letter_code
_entity_poly.pdbx_strand_id
1 'polypeptide(L)'
;MEITAFKAFLIALVYYLGNSSWLFGVGYYTLYRPLVAGLIVGIILGDPVQGTIIGATINLMYVGFISAGGALPGDPALAGTLGTALAISSGLEPEAALALAVPLGLLGTLIWFGRMTLNSFFVHWVDKRAEEGDARGVSLLNMIPAQVFLFIISFIPVFLAVLYGPQAVESAIAFLGENVLSALMVVGGMMPALGIAMNLRAIFKGDNRAYFFLGFFLSIYLKLDVIGIAIFGAIAAFIHMTFKKDILESESNV
;
A
#
# COMPACT_ATOMS: atom_id res chain seq x y z
N MET A 1 -2.81 22.82 17.46
CA MET A 1 -3.21 22.07 18.68
C MET A 1 -1.99 21.33 19.20
N GLU A 2 -1.64 21.43 20.48
CA GLU A 2 -0.50 20.68 21.03
C GLU A 2 -0.83 19.18 21.12
N ILE A 3 -0.03 18.35 20.46
CA ILE A 3 -0.17 16.90 20.52
C ILE A 3 0.60 16.38 21.72
N THR A 4 -0.10 15.87 22.72
CA THR A 4 0.52 15.21 23.86
C THR A 4 1.25 13.94 23.42
N ALA A 5 2.35 13.56 24.09
CA ALA A 5 3.09 12.34 23.79
C ALA A 5 2.21 11.08 23.76
N PHE A 6 1.16 11.02 24.58
CA PHE A 6 0.19 9.93 24.53
C PHE A 6 -0.61 9.87 23.22
N LYS A 7 -1.05 11.00 22.69
CA LYS A 7 -1.74 11.06 21.39
C LYS A 7 -0.78 10.68 20.26
N ALA A 8 0.48 11.14 20.32
CA ALA A 8 1.51 10.76 19.36
C ALA A 8 1.79 9.24 19.37
N PHE A 9 1.84 8.64 20.56
CA PHE A 9 1.97 7.18 20.74
C PHE A 9 0.82 6.44 20.06
N LEU A 10 -0.43 6.86 20.29
CA LEU A 10 -1.60 6.23 19.68
C LEU A 10 -1.59 6.36 18.15
N ILE A 11 -1.25 7.52 17.60
CA ILE A 11 -1.20 7.74 16.15
C ILE A 11 -0.11 6.87 15.49
N ALA A 12 1.07 6.80 16.10
CA ALA A 12 2.14 5.92 15.62
C ALA A 12 1.75 4.43 15.67
N LEU A 13 0.97 4.04 16.69
CA LEU A 13 0.44 2.70 16.80
C LEU A 13 -0.58 2.40 15.69
N VAL A 14 -1.43 3.35 15.31
CA VAL A 14 -2.37 3.19 14.18
C VAL A 14 -1.62 2.90 12.88
N TYR A 15 -0.55 3.65 12.59
CA TYR A 15 0.26 3.41 11.40
C TYR A 15 0.96 2.03 11.41
N TYR A 16 1.53 1.64 12.56
CA TYR A 16 2.12 0.32 12.75
C TYR A 16 1.10 -0.81 12.53
N LEU A 17 -0.09 -0.70 13.16
CA LEU A 17 -1.14 -1.70 13.04
C LEU A 17 -1.69 -1.80 11.62
N GLY A 18 -1.73 -0.69 10.87
CA GLY A 18 -2.10 -0.70 9.45
C GLY A 18 -1.12 -1.47 8.55
N ASN A 19 0.15 -1.53 8.94
CA ASN A 19 1.19 -2.26 8.21
C ASN A 19 1.47 -3.67 8.76
N SER A 20 0.88 -4.00 9.91
CA SER A 20 1.18 -5.21 10.65
C SER A 20 0.39 -6.42 10.14
N SER A 21 0.97 -7.61 10.33
CA SER A 21 0.30 -8.89 10.14
C SER A 21 -0.48 -9.35 11.38
N TRP A 22 -0.54 -8.55 12.46
CA TRP A 22 -1.41 -8.84 13.60
C TRP A 22 -2.85 -9.01 13.12
N LEU A 23 -3.60 -9.88 13.82
CA LEU A 23 -4.98 -10.22 13.48
C LEU A 23 -5.13 -10.66 12.01
N PHE A 24 -4.23 -11.53 11.53
CA PHE A 24 -4.24 -12.05 10.16
C PHE A 24 -4.10 -10.98 9.07
N GLY A 25 -3.47 -9.84 9.39
CA GLY A 25 -3.21 -8.76 8.43
C GLY A 25 -4.43 -7.94 8.06
N VAL A 26 -5.52 -7.99 8.85
CA VAL A 26 -6.73 -7.17 8.63
C VAL A 26 -6.43 -5.68 8.57
N GLY A 27 -5.39 -5.22 9.30
CA GLY A 27 -4.93 -3.83 9.26
C GLY A 27 -4.57 -3.35 7.85
N TYR A 28 -3.98 -4.22 7.02
CA TYR A 28 -3.60 -3.90 5.64
C TYR A 28 -4.81 -3.61 4.73
N TYR A 29 -5.96 -4.22 5.01
CA TYR A 29 -7.17 -4.01 4.20
C TYR A 29 -8.05 -2.87 4.72
N THR A 30 -7.86 -2.46 5.97
CA THR A 30 -8.71 -1.49 6.67
C THR A 30 -7.92 -0.24 7.03
N LEU A 31 -7.13 -0.28 8.11
CA LEU A 31 -6.32 0.82 8.65
C LEU A 31 -5.30 1.38 7.66
N TYR A 32 -4.85 0.58 6.70
CA TYR A 32 -3.95 1.03 5.63
C TYR A 32 -4.60 2.06 4.69
N ARG A 33 -5.95 2.16 4.69
CA ARG A 33 -6.69 3.11 3.87
C ARG A 33 -6.81 4.47 4.56
N PRO A 34 -6.45 5.58 3.88
CA PRO A 34 -6.47 6.92 4.46
C PRO A 34 -7.79 7.33 5.08
N LEU A 35 -8.92 6.86 4.52
CA LEU A 35 -10.25 7.11 5.07
C LEU A 35 -10.40 6.58 6.51
N VAL A 36 -10.03 5.31 6.72
CA VAL A 36 -10.16 4.63 8.01
C VAL A 36 -9.09 5.14 8.98
N ALA A 37 -7.86 5.27 8.50
CA ALA A 37 -6.77 5.87 9.26
C ALA A 37 -7.12 7.28 9.75
N GLY A 38 -7.61 8.13 8.86
CA GLY A 38 -7.95 9.52 9.13
C GLY A 38 -9.11 9.65 10.14
N LEU A 39 -10.13 8.80 10.04
CA LEU A 39 -11.20 8.73 11.05
C LEU A 39 -10.62 8.42 12.44
N ILE A 40 -9.77 7.38 12.56
CA ILE A 40 -9.21 6.97 13.85
C ILE A 40 -8.28 8.04 14.41
N VAL A 41 -7.44 8.64 13.56
CA VAL A 41 -6.58 9.77 13.96
C VAL A 41 -7.42 10.97 14.40
N GLY A 42 -8.52 11.27 13.70
CA GLY A 42 -9.48 12.30 14.11
C GLY A 42 -10.07 12.03 15.49
N ILE A 43 -10.47 10.79 15.79
CA ILE A 43 -10.93 10.37 17.12
C ILE A 43 -9.85 10.62 18.18
N ILE A 44 -8.60 10.23 17.91
CA ILE A 44 -7.48 10.42 18.85
C ILE A 44 -7.22 11.92 19.12
N LEU A 45 -7.38 12.75 18.09
CA LEU A 45 -7.14 14.18 18.17
C LEU A 45 -8.33 14.95 18.78
N GLY A 46 -9.54 14.40 18.71
CA GLY A 46 -10.77 14.99 19.25
C GLY A 46 -11.70 15.59 18.20
N ASP A 47 -11.41 15.42 16.91
CA ASP A 47 -12.23 15.87 15.79
C ASP A 47 -12.39 14.73 14.75
N PRO A 48 -13.33 13.81 14.97
CA PRO A 48 -13.55 12.67 14.09
C PRO A 48 -14.11 13.07 12.72
N VAL A 49 -14.89 14.15 12.65
CA VAL A 49 -15.51 14.61 11.39
C VAL A 49 -14.43 15.16 10.48
N GLN A 50 -13.61 16.08 10.99
CA GLN A 50 -12.53 16.66 10.20
C GLN A 50 -11.49 15.60 9.80
N GLY A 51 -11.16 14.67 10.70
CA GLY A 51 -10.26 13.55 10.37
C GLY A 51 -10.80 12.63 9.28
N THR A 52 -12.11 12.38 9.26
CA THR A 52 -12.76 11.61 8.20
C THR A 52 -12.73 12.35 6.87
N ILE A 53 -13.02 13.65 6.87
CA ILE A 53 -13.00 14.49 5.66
C ILE A 53 -11.59 14.50 5.07
N ILE A 54 -10.57 14.83 5.87
CA ILE A 54 -9.17 14.84 5.43
C ILE A 54 -8.73 13.46 4.94
N GLY A 55 -9.04 12.41 5.71
CA GLY A 55 -8.75 11.03 5.32
C GLY A 55 -9.41 10.62 4.01
N ALA A 56 -10.66 11.02 3.78
CA ALA A 56 -11.39 10.78 2.52
C ALA A 56 -10.73 11.51 1.35
N THR A 57 -10.38 12.79 1.52
CA THR A 57 -9.71 13.61 0.51
C THR A 57 -8.37 13.01 0.11
N ILE A 58 -7.56 12.56 1.08
CA ILE A 58 -6.31 11.84 0.80
C ILE A 58 -6.61 10.50 0.12
N ASN A 59 -7.63 9.77 0.55
CA ASN A 59 -7.99 8.48 -0.03
C ASN A 59 -8.33 8.58 -1.52
N LEU A 60 -8.92 9.70 -1.97
CA LEU A 60 -9.20 9.95 -3.40
C LEU A 60 -7.95 9.88 -4.27
N MET A 61 -6.79 10.32 -3.77
CA MET A 61 -5.52 10.20 -4.50
C MET A 61 -5.04 8.74 -4.64
N TYR A 62 -5.49 7.86 -3.75
CA TYR A 62 -5.09 6.47 -3.68
C TYR A 62 -6.20 5.49 -4.12
N VAL A 63 -7.27 5.95 -4.77
CA VAL A 63 -8.35 5.07 -5.28
C VAL A 63 -7.83 4.10 -6.34
N GLY A 64 -6.91 4.56 -7.18
CA GLY A 64 -6.22 3.73 -8.18
C GLY A 64 -5.02 2.96 -7.65
N PHE A 65 -4.79 2.95 -6.34
CA PHE A 65 -3.64 2.29 -5.74
C PHE A 65 -3.73 0.77 -5.94
N ILE A 66 -2.75 0.21 -6.65
CA ILE A 66 -2.53 -1.22 -6.81
C ILE A 66 -1.06 -1.49 -6.50
N SER A 67 -0.80 -2.34 -5.50
CA SER A 67 0.56 -2.87 -5.26
C SER A 67 0.76 -4.09 -6.16
N ALA A 68 1.41 -3.88 -7.31
CA ALA A 68 1.76 -4.94 -8.24
C ALA A 68 3.24 -5.30 -8.07
N GLY A 69 3.56 -6.59 -7.94
CA GLY A 69 4.95 -7.07 -7.89
C GLY A 69 5.78 -6.57 -6.69
N GLY A 70 5.14 -6.21 -5.57
CA GLY A 70 5.83 -5.66 -4.38
C GLY A 70 6.21 -4.18 -4.50
N ALA A 71 5.82 -3.53 -5.60
CA ALA A 71 5.95 -2.10 -5.81
C ALA A 71 4.98 -1.31 -4.94
N LEU A 72 5.45 -0.18 -4.42
CA LEU A 72 4.62 0.79 -3.73
C LEU A 72 4.88 2.17 -4.32
N PRO A 73 3.97 2.75 -5.15
CA PRO A 73 4.17 4.07 -5.74
C PRO A 73 4.09 5.21 -4.70
N GLY A 74 3.43 4.94 -3.58
CA GLY A 74 3.26 5.83 -2.44
C GLY A 74 2.61 5.03 -1.32
N ASP A 75 2.98 5.29 -0.07
CA ASP A 75 2.37 4.63 1.09
C ASP A 75 1.11 5.37 1.54
N PRO A 76 -0.09 4.86 1.20
CA PRO A 76 -1.34 5.50 1.61
C PRO A 76 -1.53 5.46 3.13
N ALA A 77 -0.97 4.48 3.85
CA ALA A 77 -1.15 4.41 5.28
C ALA A 77 -0.42 5.56 5.99
N LEU A 78 0.80 5.89 5.56
CA LEU A 78 1.54 6.99 6.18
C LEU A 78 0.92 8.34 5.81
N ALA A 79 0.56 8.52 4.53
CA ALA A 79 -0.13 9.71 4.05
C ALA A 79 -1.45 9.92 4.82
N GLY A 80 -2.24 8.87 5.02
CA GLY A 80 -3.51 8.94 5.74
C GLY A 80 -3.37 9.17 7.23
N THR A 81 -2.42 8.52 7.90
CA THR A 81 -2.23 8.65 9.35
C THR A 81 -1.53 9.95 9.72
N LEU A 82 -0.29 10.13 9.27
CA LEU A 82 0.54 11.29 9.59
C LEU A 82 0.03 12.55 8.89
N GLY A 83 -0.45 12.44 7.64
CA GLY A 83 -1.01 13.59 6.92
C GLY A 83 -2.26 14.14 7.59
N THR A 84 -3.17 13.27 8.03
CA THR A 84 -4.35 13.70 8.82
C THR A 84 -3.93 14.31 10.16
N ALA A 85 -2.97 13.68 10.86
CA ALA A 85 -2.50 14.19 12.14
C ALA A 85 -1.92 15.59 12.04
N LEU A 86 -1.03 15.81 11.06
CA LEU A 86 -0.40 17.11 10.82
C LEU A 86 -1.43 18.14 10.36
N ALA A 87 -2.31 17.80 9.43
CA ALA A 87 -3.34 18.70 8.92
C ALA A 87 -4.27 19.21 10.04
N ILE A 88 -4.79 18.32 10.89
CA ILE A 88 -5.62 18.71 12.04
C ILE A 88 -4.81 19.55 13.04
N SER A 89 -3.58 19.15 13.34
CA SER A 89 -2.76 19.85 14.33
C SER A 89 -2.38 21.28 13.92
N SER A 90 -2.19 21.48 12.61
CA SER A 90 -1.86 22.76 11.98
C SER A 90 -3.09 23.58 11.58
N GLY A 91 -4.30 23.06 11.77
CA GLY A 91 -5.55 23.74 11.38
C GLY A 91 -5.67 23.97 9.87
N LEU A 92 -5.16 23.03 9.07
CA LEU A 92 -5.22 23.10 7.61
C LEU A 92 -6.59 22.67 7.10
N GLU A 93 -7.04 23.35 6.05
CA GLU A 93 -8.19 22.92 5.26
C GLU A 93 -7.90 21.57 4.56
N PRO A 94 -8.92 20.74 4.30
CA PRO A 94 -8.74 19.41 3.68
C PRO A 94 -7.98 19.43 2.35
N GLU A 95 -8.17 20.45 1.54
CA GLU A 95 -7.48 20.61 0.25
C GLU A 95 -5.98 20.89 0.45
N ALA A 96 -5.61 21.63 1.50
CA ALA A 96 -4.21 21.89 1.83
C ALA A 96 -3.51 20.62 2.36
N ALA A 97 -4.25 19.70 2.98
CA ALA A 97 -3.72 18.41 3.43
C ALA A 97 -3.21 17.52 2.27
N LEU A 98 -3.76 17.71 1.06
CA LEU A 98 -3.29 17.00 -0.14
C LEU A 98 -1.82 17.29 -0.46
N ALA A 99 -1.38 18.53 -0.24
CA ALA A 99 0.00 18.94 -0.46
C ALA A 99 1.00 18.21 0.46
N LEU A 100 0.55 17.84 1.68
CA LEU A 100 1.35 17.06 2.62
C LEU A 100 1.31 15.56 2.30
N ALA A 101 0.19 15.06 1.80
CA ALA A 101 -0.02 13.63 1.63
C ALA A 101 0.91 12.99 0.58
N VAL A 102 1.24 13.70 -0.51
CA VAL A 102 2.19 13.19 -1.52
C VAL A 102 3.59 12.96 -0.95
N PRO A 103 4.29 13.97 -0.38
CA PRO A 103 5.64 13.77 0.17
C PRO A 103 5.65 12.77 1.35
N LEU A 104 4.62 12.77 2.19
CA LEU A 104 4.50 11.78 3.26
C LEU A 104 4.33 10.36 2.71
N GLY A 105 3.52 10.18 1.66
CA GLY A 105 3.40 8.90 0.97
C GLY A 105 4.74 8.40 0.45
N LEU A 106 5.59 9.28 -0.09
CA LEU A 106 6.93 8.94 -0.57
C LEU A 106 7.84 8.52 0.59
N LEU A 107 7.84 9.23 1.72
CA LEU A 107 8.58 8.81 2.92
C LEU A 107 8.14 7.42 3.39
N GLY A 108 6.85 7.11 3.33
CA GLY A 108 6.36 5.79 3.70
C GLY A 108 6.80 4.69 2.74
N THR A 109 7.04 4.99 1.46
CA THR A 109 7.67 4.01 0.56
C THR A 109 9.09 3.65 0.99
N LEU A 110 9.83 4.57 1.61
CA LEU A 110 11.16 4.28 2.15
C LEU A 110 11.08 3.27 3.30
N ILE A 111 10.11 3.46 4.20
CA ILE A 111 9.82 2.52 5.29
C ILE A 111 9.45 1.16 4.70
N TRP A 112 8.60 1.14 3.67
CA TRP A 112 8.20 -0.08 2.97
C TRP A 112 9.38 -0.83 2.34
N PHE A 113 10.20 -0.14 1.54
CA PHE A 113 11.33 -0.77 0.86
C PHE A 113 12.43 -1.18 1.83
N GLY A 114 12.71 -0.37 2.85
CA GLY A 114 13.61 -0.73 3.94
C GLY A 114 13.16 -2.00 4.65
N ARG A 115 11.86 -2.10 4.94
CA ARG A 115 11.22 -3.31 5.47
C ARG A 115 11.38 -4.51 4.54
N MET A 116 11.02 -4.39 3.27
CA MET A 116 11.10 -5.51 2.32
C MET A 116 12.54 -6.02 2.17
N THR A 117 13.51 -5.10 2.13
CA THR A 117 14.93 -5.42 2.01
C THR A 117 15.43 -6.14 3.26
N LEU A 118 15.18 -5.59 4.44
CA LEU A 118 15.72 -6.14 5.68
C LEU A 118 15.02 -7.42 6.13
N ASN A 119 13.73 -7.58 5.83
CA ASN A 119 13.02 -8.83 6.13
C ASN A 119 13.56 -10.03 5.34
N SER A 120 14.20 -9.83 4.19
CA SER A 120 14.82 -10.93 3.42
C SER A 120 15.92 -11.66 4.21
N PHE A 121 16.60 -10.97 5.14
CA PHE A 121 17.58 -11.61 6.02
C PHE A 121 16.92 -12.58 7.01
N PHE A 122 15.73 -12.26 7.51
CA PHE A 122 15.02 -13.13 8.46
C PHE A 122 14.53 -14.43 7.82
N VAL A 123 14.27 -14.43 6.50
CA VAL A 123 13.85 -15.64 5.76
C VAL A 123 14.91 -16.75 5.86
N HIS A 124 16.20 -16.41 5.84
CA HIS A 124 17.28 -17.39 5.99
C HIS A 124 17.25 -18.13 7.34
N TRP A 125 16.69 -17.51 8.39
CA TRP A 125 16.49 -18.17 9.69
C TRP A 125 15.30 -19.13 9.65
N VAL A 126 14.27 -18.79 8.87
CA VAL A 126 13.11 -19.64 8.64
C VAL A 126 13.53 -20.89 7.87
N ASP A 127 14.34 -20.75 6.81
CA ASP A 127 14.82 -21.87 5.99
C ASP A 127 15.52 -22.93 6.84
N LYS A 128 16.41 -22.51 7.76
CA LYS A 128 17.10 -23.44 8.69
C LYS A 128 16.13 -24.23 9.57
N ARG A 129 15.08 -23.58 10.08
CA ARG A 129 14.06 -24.27 10.90
C ARG A 129 13.16 -25.18 10.07
N ALA A 130 12.95 -24.85 8.80
CA ALA A 130 12.21 -25.70 7.87
C ALA A 130 12.99 -26.99 7.56
N GLU A 131 14.31 -26.91 7.37
CA GLU A 131 15.18 -28.09 7.18
C GLU A 131 15.17 -29.02 8.40
N GLU A 132 15.03 -28.47 9.61
CA GLU A 132 14.91 -29.23 10.86
C GLU A 132 13.50 -29.82 11.10
N GLY A 133 12.52 -29.52 10.24
CA GLY A 133 11.13 -29.95 10.40
C GLY A 133 10.37 -29.25 11.54
N ASP A 134 10.89 -28.15 12.07
CA ASP A 134 10.29 -27.37 13.16
C ASP A 134 9.22 -26.40 12.63
N ALA A 135 8.01 -26.93 12.40
CA ALA A 135 6.87 -26.13 11.94
C ALA A 135 6.52 -24.96 12.88
N ARG A 136 6.74 -25.13 14.19
CA ARG A 136 6.47 -24.08 15.18
C ARG A 136 7.51 -22.97 15.07
N GLY A 137 8.79 -23.32 14.95
CA GLY A 137 9.88 -22.38 14.71
C GLY A 137 9.67 -21.57 13.43
N VAL A 138 9.28 -22.22 12.34
CA VAL A 138 8.93 -21.56 11.07
C VAL A 138 7.81 -20.52 11.27
N SER A 139 6.74 -20.87 11.99
CA SER A 139 5.63 -19.94 12.22
C SER A 139 6.04 -18.72 13.06
N LEU A 140 6.82 -18.93 14.12
CA LEU A 140 7.24 -17.86 15.02
C LEU A 140 8.28 -16.93 14.39
N LEU A 141 9.24 -17.49 13.64
CA LEU A 141 10.29 -16.71 12.98
C LEU A 141 9.78 -15.93 11.77
N ASN A 142 8.69 -16.37 11.13
CA ASN A 142 8.02 -15.57 10.10
C ASN A 142 7.28 -14.37 10.71
N MET A 143 6.76 -14.50 11.93
CA MET A 143 5.94 -13.45 12.53
C MET A 143 6.73 -12.48 13.41
N ILE A 144 7.46 -12.98 14.42
CA ILE A 144 7.98 -12.15 15.50
C ILE A 144 9.10 -11.20 15.04
N PRO A 145 10.19 -11.66 14.39
CA PRO A 145 11.28 -10.78 13.98
C PRO A 145 10.81 -9.69 13.02
N ALA A 146 10.00 -10.05 12.02
CA ALA A 146 9.45 -9.11 11.05
C ALA A 146 8.51 -8.08 11.70
N GLN A 147 7.72 -8.47 12.71
CA GLN A 147 6.84 -7.55 13.44
C GLN A 147 7.60 -6.62 14.39
N VAL A 148 8.60 -7.12 15.10
CA VAL A 148 9.47 -6.28 15.96
C VAL A 148 10.24 -5.28 15.10
N PHE A 149 10.77 -5.73 13.97
CA PHE A 149 11.46 -4.84 13.04
C PHE A 149 10.50 -3.79 12.46
N LEU A 150 9.29 -4.21 12.04
CA LEU A 150 8.25 -3.30 11.58
C LEU A 150 7.94 -2.24 12.64
N PHE A 151 7.76 -2.64 13.90
CA PHE A 151 7.51 -1.71 15.00
C PHE A 151 8.61 -0.65 15.06
N ILE A 152 9.88 -1.03 15.07
CA ILE A 152 10.99 -0.09 15.15
C ILE A 152 11.00 0.88 13.96
N ILE A 153 10.90 0.38 12.72
CA ILE A 153 11.03 1.20 11.51
C ILE A 153 9.77 2.04 11.20
N SER A 154 8.59 1.63 11.67
CA SER A 154 7.34 2.36 11.40
C SER A 154 6.90 3.22 12.58
N PHE A 155 6.93 2.68 13.81
CA PHE A 155 6.41 3.36 14.99
C PHE A 155 7.29 4.55 15.38
N ILE A 156 8.60 4.34 15.48
CA ILE A 156 9.52 5.36 16.00
C ILE A 156 9.52 6.62 15.12
N PRO A 157 9.66 6.52 13.77
CA PRO A 157 9.67 7.72 12.93
C PRO A 157 8.35 8.47 12.97
N VAL A 158 7.21 7.77 12.96
CA VAL A 158 5.89 8.40 13.04
C VAL A 158 5.65 9.04 14.40
N PHE A 159 6.05 8.38 15.48
CA PHE A 159 5.95 8.94 16.82
C PHE A 159 6.71 10.27 16.93
N LEU A 160 7.95 10.31 16.44
CA LEU A 160 8.77 11.52 16.43
C LEU A 160 8.19 12.58 15.49
N ALA A 161 7.73 12.20 14.30
CA ALA A 161 7.13 13.13 13.34
C ALA A 161 5.85 13.79 13.87
N VAL A 162 5.02 13.05 14.61
CA VAL A 162 3.81 13.60 15.23
C VAL A 162 4.16 14.49 16.43
N LEU A 163 5.16 14.10 17.23
CA LEU A 163 5.55 14.84 18.43
C LEU A 163 6.21 16.19 18.11
N TYR A 164 7.08 16.21 17.10
CA TYR A 164 7.82 17.40 16.68
C TYR A 164 7.19 18.14 15.49
N GLY A 165 6.11 17.58 14.92
CA GLY A 165 5.33 18.22 13.87
C GLY A 165 6.05 18.32 12.51
N PRO A 166 5.64 19.28 11.67
CA PRO A 166 6.15 19.44 10.31
C PRO A 166 7.67 19.61 10.22
N GLN A 167 8.30 20.26 11.22
CA GLN A 167 9.75 20.48 11.24
C GLN A 167 10.56 19.18 11.28
N ALA A 168 10.04 18.12 11.93
CA ALA A 168 10.70 16.82 11.92
C ALA A 168 10.62 16.13 10.56
N VAL A 169 9.52 16.32 9.84
CA VAL A 169 9.37 15.81 8.47
C VAL A 169 10.33 16.53 7.52
N GLU A 170 10.41 17.86 7.60
CA GLU A 170 11.37 18.66 6.82
C GLU A 170 12.82 18.26 7.12
N SER A 171 13.17 18.08 8.40
CA SER A 171 14.51 17.66 8.81
C SER A 171 14.86 16.26 8.33
N ALA A 172 13.89 15.33 8.34
CA ALA A 172 14.09 13.97 7.82
C ALA A 172 14.33 13.98 6.30
N ILE A 173 13.57 14.79 5.55
CA ILE A 173 13.77 14.97 4.11
C ILE A 173 15.16 15.58 3.84
N ALA A 174 15.54 16.61 4.60
CA ALA A 174 16.84 17.25 4.46
C ALA A 174 18.01 16.31 4.79
N PHE A 175 17.87 15.46 5.81
CA PHE A 175 18.87 14.46 6.19
C PHE A 175 19.08 13.38 5.12
N LEU A 176 18.00 12.91 4.49
CA LEU A 176 18.10 11.94 3.40
C LEU A 176 18.81 12.52 2.17
N GLY A 177 18.61 13.81 1.92
CA GLY A 177 19.15 14.51 0.75
C GLY A 177 18.39 14.22 -0.53
N GLU A 178 18.30 15.22 -1.39
CA GLU A 178 17.49 15.19 -2.62
C GLU A 178 17.90 14.06 -3.58
N ASN A 179 19.20 13.76 -3.66
CA ASN A 179 19.74 12.72 -4.54
C ASN A 179 19.29 11.30 -4.13
N VAL A 180 19.30 10.98 -2.83
CA VAL A 180 18.92 9.65 -2.34
C VAL A 180 17.41 9.46 -2.48
N LEU A 181 16.63 10.48 -2.11
CA LEU A 181 15.18 10.45 -2.27
C LEU A 181 14.82 10.29 -3.75
N SER A 182 15.46 11.04 -4.65
CA SER A 182 15.24 10.94 -6.10
C SER A 182 15.61 9.56 -6.65
N ALA A 183 16.74 8.98 -6.25
CA ALA A 183 17.12 7.65 -6.67
C ALA A 183 16.10 6.59 -6.23
N LEU A 184 15.64 6.65 -4.98
CA LEU A 184 14.62 5.74 -4.45
C LEU A 184 13.25 5.94 -5.11
N MET A 185 12.89 7.17 -5.44
CA MET A 185 11.68 7.49 -6.21
C MET A 185 11.74 6.95 -7.64
N VAL A 186 12.87 7.09 -8.34
CA VAL A 186 13.02 6.55 -9.70
C VAL A 186 12.97 5.04 -9.69
N VAL A 187 13.74 4.38 -8.82
CA VAL A 187 13.75 2.92 -8.70
C VAL A 187 12.38 2.39 -8.25
N GLY A 188 11.75 3.02 -7.26
CA GLY A 188 10.41 2.68 -6.80
C GLY A 188 9.34 2.90 -7.86
N GLY A 189 9.43 3.99 -8.63
CA GLY A 189 8.54 4.32 -9.75
C GLY A 189 8.64 3.34 -10.94
N MET A 190 9.76 2.61 -11.06
CA MET A 190 9.91 1.54 -12.06
C MET A 190 9.25 0.21 -11.64
N MET A 191 9.03 -0.03 -10.35
CA MET A 191 8.46 -1.30 -9.86
C MET A 191 7.00 -1.55 -10.30
N PRO A 192 6.09 -0.55 -10.39
CA PRO A 192 4.77 -0.76 -10.98
C PRO A 192 4.83 -1.21 -12.43
N ALA A 193 5.80 -0.70 -13.21
CA ALA A 193 6.02 -1.13 -14.59
C ALA A 193 6.42 -2.61 -14.66
N LEU A 194 7.25 -3.08 -13.71
CA LEU A 194 7.58 -4.51 -13.56
C LEU A 194 6.32 -5.34 -13.26
N GLY A 195 5.47 -4.88 -12.34
CA GLY A 195 4.22 -5.55 -11.99
C GLY A 195 3.25 -5.66 -13.18
N ILE A 196 3.08 -4.56 -13.93
CA ILE A 196 2.30 -4.56 -15.18
C ILE A 196 2.95 -5.52 -16.19
N ALA A 197 4.27 -5.52 -16.34
CA ALA A 197 4.98 -6.42 -17.25
C ALA A 197 4.81 -7.90 -16.88
N MET A 198 4.81 -8.23 -15.58
CA MET A 198 4.53 -9.59 -15.10
C MET A 198 3.09 -10.03 -15.40
N ASN A 199 2.11 -9.14 -15.18
CA ASN A 199 0.71 -9.39 -15.53
C ASN A 199 0.54 -9.54 -17.05
N LEU A 200 1.14 -8.66 -17.83
CA LEU A 200 1.14 -8.74 -19.29
C LEU A 200 1.76 -10.05 -19.77
N ARG A 201 2.89 -10.48 -19.19
CA ARG A 201 3.51 -11.77 -19.52
C ARG A 201 2.57 -12.95 -19.29
N ALA A 202 1.75 -12.91 -18.24
CA ALA A 202 0.73 -13.93 -17.98
C ALA A 202 -0.43 -13.86 -18.99
N ILE A 203 -0.92 -12.65 -19.31
CA ILE A 203 -2.01 -12.44 -20.28
C ILE A 203 -1.57 -12.79 -21.70
N PHE A 204 -0.33 -12.50 -22.08
CA PHE A 204 0.23 -12.77 -23.40
C PHE A 204 0.59 -14.24 -23.62
N LYS A 205 0.30 -15.11 -22.65
CA LYS A 205 0.46 -16.56 -22.79
C LYS A 205 -0.77 -17.13 -23.51
N GLY A 206 -0.59 -17.61 -24.74
CA GLY A 206 -1.64 -18.21 -25.57
C GLY A 206 -2.54 -17.17 -26.25
N ASP A 207 -3.80 -17.52 -26.47
CA ASP A 207 -4.74 -16.72 -27.29
C ASP A 207 -5.35 -15.51 -26.57
N ASN A 208 -5.05 -15.34 -25.28
CA ASN A 208 -5.66 -14.30 -24.44
C ASN A 208 -5.20 -12.86 -24.77
N ARG A 209 -4.16 -12.71 -25.60
CA ARG A 209 -3.65 -11.41 -26.06
C ARG A 209 -4.71 -10.53 -26.74
N ALA A 210 -5.70 -11.12 -27.41
CA ALA A 210 -6.76 -10.37 -28.08
C ALA A 210 -7.65 -9.60 -27.08
N TYR A 211 -7.93 -10.19 -25.92
CA TYR A 211 -8.75 -9.56 -24.87
C TYR A 211 -8.05 -8.36 -24.23
N PHE A 212 -6.72 -8.38 -24.16
CA PHE A 212 -5.94 -7.23 -23.70
C PHE A 212 -6.14 -6.01 -24.59
N PHE A 213 -5.99 -6.16 -25.91
CA PHE A 213 -6.18 -5.06 -26.85
C PHE A 213 -7.63 -4.59 -26.90
N LEU A 214 -8.60 -5.49 -26.79
CA LEU A 214 -10.01 -5.12 -26.67
C LEU A 214 -10.24 -4.21 -25.46
N GLY A 215 -9.79 -4.61 -24.26
CA GLY A 215 -9.90 -3.80 -23.06
C GLY A 215 -9.19 -2.44 -23.18
N PHE A 216 -8.01 -2.41 -23.81
CA PHE A 216 -7.27 -1.18 -24.08
C PHE A 216 -8.07 -0.21 -24.97
N PHE A 217 -8.68 -0.70 -26.05
CA PHE A 217 -9.49 0.13 -26.94
C PHE A 217 -10.79 0.61 -26.28
N LEU A 218 -11.44 -0.23 -25.46
CA LEU A 218 -12.59 0.19 -24.64
C LEU A 218 -12.22 1.31 -23.67
N SER A 219 -11.03 1.26 -23.08
CA SER A 219 -10.55 2.32 -22.17
C SER A 219 -10.25 3.62 -22.91
N ILE A 220 -9.45 3.57 -23.98
CA ILE A 220 -8.95 4.79 -24.65
C ILE A 220 -10.02 5.46 -25.52
N TYR A 221 -10.77 4.69 -26.30
CA TYR A 221 -11.72 5.25 -27.27
C TYR A 221 -13.11 5.46 -26.68
N LEU A 222 -13.59 4.53 -25.85
CA LEU A 222 -14.92 4.65 -25.25
C LEU A 222 -14.88 5.33 -23.87
N LYS A 223 -13.70 5.60 -23.32
CA LYS A 223 -13.50 6.23 -21.99
C LYS A 223 -14.29 5.55 -20.88
N LEU A 224 -14.48 4.22 -21.00
CA LEU A 224 -15.15 3.44 -19.97
C LEU A 224 -14.29 3.39 -18.70
N ASP A 225 -14.96 3.44 -17.55
CA ASP A 225 -14.30 3.29 -16.27
C ASP A 225 -13.85 1.83 -16.05
N VAL A 226 -12.98 1.64 -15.06
CA VAL A 226 -12.39 0.32 -14.77
C VAL A 226 -13.47 -0.72 -14.44
N ILE A 227 -14.56 -0.30 -13.78
CA ILE A 227 -15.67 -1.17 -13.42
C ILE A 227 -16.41 -1.63 -14.68
N GLY A 228 -16.76 -0.70 -15.59
CA GLY A 228 -17.39 -1.04 -16.86
C GLY A 228 -16.56 -2.01 -17.68
N ILE A 229 -15.25 -1.77 -17.80
CA ILE A 229 -14.34 -2.65 -18.52
C ILE A 229 -14.26 -4.04 -17.85
N ALA A 230 -14.25 -4.11 -16.52
CA ALA A 230 -14.24 -5.38 -15.79
C ALA A 230 -15.50 -6.21 -16.05
N ILE A 231 -16.69 -5.58 -16.13
CA ILE A 231 -17.95 -6.27 -16.46
C ILE A 231 -17.88 -6.86 -17.87
N PHE A 232 -17.47 -6.08 -18.87
CA PHE A 232 -17.30 -6.58 -20.24
C PHE A 232 -16.26 -7.70 -20.32
N GLY A 233 -15.15 -7.56 -19.58
CA GLY A 233 -14.12 -8.59 -19.47
C GLY A 233 -14.65 -9.90 -18.87
N ALA A 234 -15.47 -9.83 -17.82
CA ALA A 234 -16.08 -11.01 -17.20
C ALA A 234 -17.05 -11.73 -18.15
N ILE A 235 -17.88 -10.99 -18.88
CA ILE A 235 -18.79 -11.56 -19.90
C ILE A 235 -17.98 -12.24 -21.01
N ALA A 236 -16.94 -11.57 -21.53
CA ALA A 236 -16.08 -12.12 -22.58
C ALA A 236 -15.35 -13.39 -22.12
N ALA A 237 -14.86 -13.41 -20.88
CA ALA A 237 -14.21 -14.56 -20.28
C ALA A 237 -15.18 -15.75 -20.13
N PHE A 238 -16.41 -15.50 -19.65
CA PHE A 238 -17.44 -16.52 -19.52
C PHE A 238 -17.74 -17.16 -20.88
N ILE A 239 -17.99 -16.34 -21.90
CA ILE A 239 -18.25 -16.82 -23.27
C ILE A 239 -17.08 -17.63 -23.81
N HIS A 240 -15.84 -17.13 -23.66
CA HIS A 240 -14.65 -17.85 -24.12
C HIS A 240 -14.50 -19.21 -23.44
N MET A 241 -14.74 -19.29 -22.13
CA MET A 241 -14.65 -20.55 -21.39
C MET A 241 -15.71 -21.56 -21.85
N THR A 242 -16.94 -21.12 -22.13
CA THR A 242 -17.99 -22.02 -22.65
C THR A 242 -17.60 -22.60 -24.00
N PHE A 243 -17.24 -21.76 -24.98
CA PHE A 243 -16.88 -22.25 -26.31
C PHE A 243 -15.61 -23.11 -26.33
N LYS A 244 -14.62 -22.78 -25.51
CA LYS A 244 -13.38 -23.57 -25.43
C LYS A 244 -13.62 -24.94 -24.79
N LYS A 245 -14.56 -25.04 -23.84
CA LYS A 245 -14.98 -26.31 -23.24
C LYS A 245 -15.67 -27.20 -24.27
N ASP A 246 -16.57 -26.65 -25.07
CA ASP A 246 -17.31 -27.39 -26.11
C ASP A 246 -16.37 -27.97 -27.18
N ILE A 247 -15.33 -27.22 -27.57
CA ILE A 247 -14.31 -27.70 -28.52
C ILE A 247 -13.53 -28.89 -27.94
N LEU A 248 -13.09 -28.81 -26.67
CA LEU A 248 -12.34 -29.88 -26.02
C LEU A 248 -13.19 -31.15 -25.81
N GLU A 249 -14.47 -31.01 -25.46
CA GLU A 249 -15.39 -32.13 -25.34
C GLU A 249 -15.72 -32.77 -26.71
N SER A 250 -15.70 -31.98 -27.79
CA SER A 250 -15.87 -32.51 -29.16
C SER A 250 -14.64 -33.28 -29.67
N GLU A 251 -13.43 -32.86 -29.30
CA GLU A 251 -12.18 -33.55 -29.68
C GLU A 251 -11.93 -34.83 -28.86
N SER A 252 -12.44 -34.93 -27.62
CA SER A 252 -12.30 -36.14 -26.80
C SER A 252 -13.29 -37.27 -27.16
N ASN A 253 -14.32 -36.95 -27.95
CA ASN A 253 -15.37 -37.89 -28.37
C ASN A 253 -15.16 -38.40 -29.82
N VAL A 254 -13.98 -38.16 -30.39
CA VAL A 254 -13.51 -38.70 -31.68
C VAL A 254 -12.29 -39.58 -31.41
#